data_AF-A0A383DQI3-F1
#
_entry.id   AF-A0A383DQI3-F1
#
_cell.length_a   1.000
_cell.length_b   1.000
_cell.length_c   1.000
_cell.angle_alpha   90.00
_cell.angle_beta   90.00
_cell.angle_gamma   90.00
#
_symmetry.space_group_name_H-M   'P 1'
#
loop_
_entity.id
_entity.type
_entity.pdbx_description
1 polymer ?
#
loop_
_entity_poly.entity_id
_entity_poly.type
_entity_poly.pdbx_seq_one_letter_code
_entity_poly.pdbx_strand_id
1 'polypeptide(L)' 'PFKSVVSNDIDSMYWFLGKSMIKKSARNEVFFWLPEKGNHTLSCLDDKGRYSSVRFVID' A
#
# COMPACT_ATOMS: atom_id res chain seq x y z
N PRO A 1 -7.32 2.74 7.52
CA PRO A 1 -5.92 2.30 7.75
C PRO A 1 -5.58 1.18 6.77
N PHE A 2 -4.43 1.24 6.11
CA PHE A 2 -3.98 0.20 5.19
C PHE A 2 -3.16 -0.85 5.95
N LYS A 3 -3.49 -2.12 5.70
CA LYS A 3 -2.81 -3.29 6.25
C LYS A 3 -2.59 -4.26 5.11
N SER A 4 -1.52 -5.04 5.18
CA SER A 4 -1.22 -6.10 4.23
C SER A 4 -1.10 -7.43 4.96
N VAL A 5 -1.47 -8.51 4.29
CA VAL A 5 -1.15 -9.88 4.71
C VAL A 5 -0.04 -10.35 3.78
N VAL A 6 1.10 -10.66 4.38
CA VAL A 6 2.34 -10.88 3.65
C VAL A 6 3.06 -12.12 4.17
N SER A 7 3.76 -12.78 3.27
CA SER A 7 4.50 -14.01 3.55
C SER A 7 5.73 -13.75 4.43
N ASN A 8 6.26 -14.81 5.04
CA ASN A 8 7.30 -14.68 6.04
C ASN A 8 8.67 -14.21 5.52
N ASP A 9 8.89 -14.29 4.23
CA ASP A 9 10.12 -13.97 3.53
C ASP A 9 10.30 -12.48 3.20
N ILE A 10 9.33 -11.62 3.51
CA ILE A 10 9.44 -10.17 3.24
C ILE A 10 9.93 -9.38 4.43
N ASP A 11 10.72 -8.34 4.15
CA ASP A 11 11.18 -7.37 5.14
C ASP A 11 10.47 -6.03 4.96
N SER A 12 10.34 -5.58 3.71
CA SER A 12 9.83 -4.26 3.34
C SER A 12 8.64 -4.29 2.39
N MET A 13 7.74 -3.33 2.58
CA MET A 13 6.63 -3.01 1.67
C MET A 13 6.73 -1.57 1.18
N TYR A 14 6.29 -1.35 -0.05
CA TYR A 14 6.27 -0.07 -0.74
C TYR A 14 4.84 0.23 -1.16
N TRP A 15 4.27 1.30 -0.61
CA TRP A 15 2.90 1.72 -0.84
C TRP A 15 2.87 2.87 -1.86
N PHE A 16 1.92 2.78 -2.79
CA PHE A 16 1.70 3.77 -3.83
C PHE A 16 0.24 4.19 -3.85
N LEU A 17 -0.01 5.48 -4.04
CA LEU A 17 -1.32 6.02 -4.37
C LEU A 17 -1.26 6.59 -5.79
N GLY A 18 -2.00 5.99 -6.72
CA GLY A 18 -1.87 6.26 -8.15
C GLY A 18 -0.47 5.89 -8.64
N LYS A 19 0.30 6.89 -9.09
CA LYS A 19 1.68 6.71 -9.59
C LYS A 19 2.75 7.16 -8.57
N SER A 20 2.34 7.65 -7.41
CA SER A 20 3.25 8.23 -6.42
C SER A 20 3.53 7.25 -5.30
N MET A 21 4.81 7.03 -4.98
CA MET A 21 5.20 6.31 -3.77
C MET A 21 4.91 7.18 -2.55
N ILE A 22 4.14 6.66 -1.59
CA ILE A 22 3.72 7.42 -0.40
C ILE A 22 4.41 6.95 0.88
N LYS A 23 4.85 5.69 0.94
CA LYS A 23 5.44 5.12 2.16
C LYS A 23 6.24 3.84 1.86
N LYS A 24 7.39 3.69 2.53
CA LYS A 24 8.04 2.40 2.79
C LYS A 24 7.69 1.97 4.22
N SER A 25 7.30 0.72 4.43
CA SER A 25 6.95 0.21 5.75
C SER A 25 7.54 -1.17 6.01
N ALA A 26 7.72 -1.52 7.28
CA ALA A 26 7.97 -2.92 7.64
C ALA A 26 6.70 -3.74 7.38
N ARG A 27 6.87 -5.06 7.22
CA ARG A 27 5.77 -6.00 6.96
C ARG A 27 4.58 -5.95 7.94
N ASN A 28 4.80 -5.56 9.19
CA ASN A 28 3.79 -5.55 10.26
C ASN A 28 3.35 -4.12 10.65
N GLU A 29 3.83 -3.11 9.94
CA GLU A 29 3.52 -1.71 10.24
C GLU A 29 2.17 -1.34 9.63
N VAL A 30 1.29 -0.74 10.46
CA VAL A 30 0.01 -0.21 9.99
C VAL A 30 0.24 1.20 9.45
N PHE A 31 -0.23 1.45 8.23
CA PHE A 31 -0.13 2.76 7.61
C PHE A 31 -1.47 3.51 7.70
N PHE A 32 -1.42 4.73 8.24
CA PHE A 32 -2.55 5.65 8.30
C PHE A 32 -2.41 6.71 7.21
N TRP A 33 -3.36 6.70 6.28
CA TRP A 33 -3.49 7.69 5.21
C TRP A 33 -4.72 8.55 5.48
N LEU A 34 -4.58 9.86 5.25
CA LEU A 34 -5.70 10.81 5.30
C LEU A 34 -6.36 10.85 3.90
N PRO A 35 -7.62 10.40 3.78
CA PRO A 35 -8.25 10.28 2.48
C PRO A 35 -8.60 11.64 1.87
N GLU A 36 -8.39 11.74 0.56
CA GLU A 36 -8.92 12.82 -0.27
C GLU A 36 -10.13 12.31 -1.05
N LYS A 37 -11.07 13.17 -1.40
CA LYS A 37 -12.21 12.78 -2.24
C LYS A 37 -11.76 12.39 -3.65
N GLY A 38 -12.47 11.45 -4.26
CA GLY A 38 -12.26 11.03 -5.65
C GLY A 38 -11.83 9.57 -5.81
N ASN A 39 -11.36 9.28 -7.02
CA ASN A 39 -10.94 7.93 -7.43
C ASN A 39 -9.48 7.68 -7.07
N HIS A 40 -9.24 6.59 -6.34
CA HIS A 40 -7.91 6.22 -5.89
C HIS A 40 -7.53 4.83 -6.36
N THR A 41 -6.24 4.64 -6.60
CA THR A 41 -5.63 3.32 -6.80
C THR A 41 -4.56 3.15 -5.74
N LEU A 42 -4.78 2.27 -4.77
CA LEU A 42 -3.74 1.89 -3.83
C LEU A 42 -3.03 0.66 -4.36
N SER A 43 -1.71 0.72 -4.42
CA SER A 43 -0.87 -0.41 -4.78
C SER A 43 0.18 -0.68 -3.72
N CYS A 44 0.51 -1.96 -3.55
CA CYS A 44 1.54 -2.42 -2.64
C CYS A 44 2.50 -3.34 -3.40
N LEU A 45 3.80 -3.06 -3.29
CA LEU A 45 4.89 -3.87 -3.80
C LEU A 45 5.74 -4.35 -2.61
N ASP A 46 6.16 -5.60 -2.59
CA ASP A 46 7.14 -6.07 -1.61
C ASP A 46 8.56 -6.11 -2.16
N ASP A 47 9.54 -6.34 -1.28
CA ASP A 47 10.96 -6.47 -1.63
C ASP A 47 11.32 -7.72 -2.43
N LYS A 48 10.37 -8.61 -2.73
CA LYS A 48 10.50 -9.75 -3.64
C LYS A 48 9.89 -9.47 -5.01
N GLY A 49 9.36 -8.26 -5.22
CA GLY A 49 8.75 -7.86 -6.48
C GLY A 49 7.31 -8.32 -6.66
N ARG A 50 6.66 -8.87 -5.62
CA ARG A 50 5.22 -9.21 -5.68
C ARG A 50 4.38 -7.96 -5.49
N TYR A 51 3.32 -7.86 -6.27
CA TYR A 51 2.51 -6.66 -6.40
C TYR A 51 1.02 -6.97 -6.24
N SER A 52 0.30 -6.08 -5.56
CA SER A 52 -1.16 -6.09 -5.46
C SER A 52 -1.72 -4.66 -5.56
N SER A 53 -2.95 -4.53 -6.06
CA SER A 53 -3.59 -3.22 -6.27
C SER A 53 -5.10 -3.30 -6.07
N VAL A 54 -5.67 -2.22 -5.52
CA VAL A 54 -7.11 -2.04 -5.33
C VAL A 54 -7.52 -0.64 -5.77
N ARG A 55 -8.67 -0.54 -6.43
CA ARG A 55 -9.31 0.73 -6.79
C ARG A 55 -10.49 0.99 -5.87
N PHE A 56 -10.66 2.22 -5.43
CA PHE A 56 -11.76 2.65 -4.57
C PHE A 56 -12.12 4.11 -4.81
N VAL A 57 -13.31 4.50 -4.35
CA VAL A 57 -13.83 5.87 -4.46
C VAL A 57 -14.11 6.40 -3.06
N ILE A 58 -13.82 7.67 -2.83
CA ILE A 58 -14.16 8.40 -1.60
C ILE A 58 -15.04 9.59 -1.96
N ASP A 59 -16.25 9.61 -1.40
CA ASP A 59 -17.28 10.63 -1.67
C ASP A 59 -17.31 11.78 -0.66
#